data_AF-A0A8T1VVL2-F1
#
_entry.id   AF-A0A8T1VVL2-F1
#
_cell.length_a   1.000
_cell.length_b   1.000
_cell.length_c   1.000
_cell.angle_alpha   90.00
_cell.angle_beta   90.00
_cell.angle_gamma   90.00
#
_symmetry.space_group_name_H-M   'P 1'
#
loop_
_entity.id
_entity.type
_entity.pdbx_description
1 polymer ?
#
loop_
_entity_poly.entity_id
_entity_poly.type
_entity_poly.pdbx_seq_one_letter_code
_entity_poly.pdbx_strand_id
1 'polypeptide(L)'
;MADYEGYLLLHDIGRQADPLYFELEGGLLQYYDKKDGRLVGQLSLTRHRVSVQPIDGGLTPYRFCVELCPVRSVHDTERSIQHFRRTRIVLSASTPETQDQWIRALRTWRRRNWKDTAVIAAFDDEAKALRMLMIMYRLELKLLRFTDLTLRKVSMDPQSSDPIYGDAAITKHQAHPAALVPGAIQVTRFTNTFGFQGVYANQFAL
;
A
#
# COMPACT_ATOMS: atom_id res chain seq x y z
N MET A 1 -3.00 22.21 9.26
CA MET A 1 -4.45 22.51 9.10
C MET A 1 -4.72 22.13 7.67
N ALA A 2 -5.52 21.10 7.46
CA ALA A 2 -5.57 20.44 6.15
C ALA A 2 -6.05 21.39 5.06
N ASP A 3 -5.61 21.19 3.82
CA ASP A 3 -6.11 22.00 2.69
C ASP A 3 -7.57 21.60 2.38
N TYR A 4 -7.85 20.30 2.47
CA TYR A 4 -9.19 19.74 2.37
C TYR A 4 -9.40 18.65 3.41
N GLU A 5 -10.57 18.63 4.04
CA GLU A 5 -10.92 17.62 5.04
C GLU A 5 -12.38 17.17 4.91
N GLY A 6 -12.72 15.96 5.35
CA GLY A 6 -14.09 15.47 5.30
C GLY A 6 -14.21 13.95 5.39
N TYR A 7 -15.42 13.44 5.54
CA TYR A 7 -15.65 12.00 5.63
C TYR A 7 -15.83 11.34 4.25
N LEU A 8 -15.28 10.14 4.08
CA LEU A 8 -15.48 9.28 2.91
C LEU A 8 -15.58 7.82 3.36
N LEU A 9 -16.18 6.98 2.51
CA LEU A 9 -16.08 5.53 2.66
C LEU A 9 -14.84 5.02 1.94
N LEU A 10 -13.96 4.33 2.66
CA LEU A 10 -12.86 3.56 2.09
C LEU A 10 -13.36 2.15 1.76
N HIS A 11 -13.37 1.77 0.48
CA HIS A 11 -13.75 0.43 0.04
C HIS A 11 -12.57 -0.51 0.09
N ASP A 12 -12.83 -1.75 0.51
CA ASP A 12 -11.91 -2.87 0.43
C ASP A 12 -12.45 -3.96 -0.52
N ILE A 13 -12.13 -5.22 -0.27
CA ILE A 13 -12.51 -6.33 -1.14
C ILE A 13 -13.98 -6.70 -0.90
N GLY A 14 -14.73 -6.87 -1.98
CA GLY A 14 -16.12 -7.28 -1.92
C GLY A 14 -17.06 -6.16 -1.46
N ARG A 15 -17.85 -6.43 -0.41
CA ARG A 15 -18.84 -5.49 0.16
C ARG A 15 -18.32 -4.73 1.37
N GLN A 16 -17.01 -4.72 1.59
CA GLN A 16 -16.42 -4.08 2.76
C GLN A 16 -16.13 -2.61 2.52
N ALA A 17 -16.58 -1.75 3.43
CA ALA A 17 -16.24 -0.33 3.42
C ALA A 17 -16.23 0.26 4.83
N ASP A 18 -15.40 1.28 5.04
CA ASP A 18 -15.23 1.94 6.34
C ASP A 18 -15.44 3.46 6.23
N PRO A 19 -16.30 4.07 7.06
CA PRO A 19 -16.48 5.51 7.10
C PRO A 19 -15.33 6.13 7.89
N LEU A 20 -14.44 6.84 7.19
CA LEU A 20 -13.23 7.42 7.75
C LEU A 20 -13.17 8.91 7.48
N TYR A 21 -12.46 9.62 8.33
CA TYR A 21 -12.18 11.03 8.16
C TYR A 21 -10.88 11.19 7.38
N PHE A 22 -10.91 11.93 6.28
CA PHE A 22 -9.77 12.16 5.40
C PHE A 22 -9.28 13.60 5.51
N GLU A 23 -7.97 13.76 5.46
CA GLU A 23 -7.27 15.04 5.43
C GLU A 23 -6.28 15.03 4.25
N LEU A 24 -6.35 16.05 3.41
CA LEU A 24 -5.41 16.30 2.33
C LEU A 24 -4.56 17.51 2.72
N GLU A 25 -3.30 17.29 3.10
CA GLU A 25 -2.38 18.35 3.53
C GLU A 25 -0.98 18.09 2.99
N GLY A 26 -0.33 19.11 2.42
CA GLY A 26 1.10 19.05 2.10
C GLY A 26 1.51 17.94 1.11
N GLY A 27 0.58 17.44 0.29
CA GLY A 27 0.80 16.32 -0.61
C GLY A 27 0.71 14.93 0.04
N LEU A 28 0.11 14.86 1.23
CA LEU A 28 -0.30 13.64 1.91
C LEU A 28 -1.83 13.57 1.94
N LEU A 29 -2.37 12.39 1.66
CA LEU A 29 -3.76 12.06 1.95
C LEU A 29 -3.77 11.12 3.15
N GLN A 30 -4.12 11.65 4.31
CA GLN A 30 -4.19 10.94 5.59
C GLN A 30 -5.63 10.59 5.90
N TYR A 31 -5.85 9.51 6.65
CA TYR A 31 -7.18 9.14 7.08
C TYR A 31 -7.20 8.52 8.47
N TYR A 32 -8.27 8.84 9.19
CA TYR A 32 -8.47 8.63 10.61
C TYR A 32 -9.81 7.93 10.85
N ASP A 33 -9.96 7.28 12.00
CA ASP A 33 -11.22 6.63 12.39
C ASP A 33 -12.37 7.64 12.57
N LYS A 34 -12.04 8.86 13.01
CA LYS A 34 -12.94 10.02 13.11
C LYS A 34 -12.11 11.31 13.05
N LYS A 35 -12.79 12.46 12.96
CA LYS A 35 -12.16 13.78 13.13
C LYS A 35 -11.45 13.85 14.48
N ASP A 36 -10.21 14.34 14.47
CA ASP A 36 -9.29 14.36 15.63
C ASP A 36 -9.06 12.97 16.27
N GLY A 37 -9.25 11.92 15.47
CA GLY A 37 -9.16 10.53 15.89
C GLY A 37 -7.78 9.90 15.70
N ARG A 38 -7.74 8.58 15.76
CA ARG A 38 -6.52 7.81 15.54
C ARG A 38 -6.21 7.73 14.04
N LEU A 39 -4.96 7.99 13.67
CA LEU A 39 -4.47 7.77 12.30
C LEU A 39 -4.59 6.28 11.94
N VAL A 40 -5.34 6.00 10.88
CA VAL A 40 -5.52 4.64 10.34
C VAL A 40 -4.53 4.38 9.22
N GLY A 41 -4.23 5.38 8.40
CA GLY A 41 -3.22 5.27 7.35
C GLY A 41 -3.00 6.56 6.58
N GLN A 42 -2.08 6.50 5.61
CA GLN A 42 -1.70 7.65 4.81
C GLN A 42 -1.19 7.24 3.43
N LEU A 43 -1.35 8.14 2.46
CA LEU A 43 -0.84 8.01 1.11
C LEU A 43 -0.03 9.24 0.72
N SER A 44 1.21 9.04 0.30
CA SER A 44 2.03 10.13 -0.24
C SER A 44 1.70 10.37 -1.70
N LEU A 45 1.13 11.53 -2.01
CA LEU A 45 0.87 11.98 -3.39
C LEU A 45 2.14 12.50 -4.06
N THR A 46 3.12 12.93 -3.27
CA THR A 46 4.43 13.34 -3.77
C THR A 46 5.14 12.19 -4.47
N ARG A 47 5.90 12.50 -5.52
CA ARG A 47 6.59 11.51 -6.40
C ARG A 47 5.66 10.52 -7.12
N HIS A 48 4.34 10.72 -7.06
CA HIS A 48 3.36 9.95 -7.82
C HIS A 48 2.63 10.83 -8.83
N ARG A 49 2.30 10.25 -9.98
CA ARG A 49 1.24 10.73 -10.85
C ARG A 49 -0.07 10.27 -10.20
N VAL A 50 -0.85 11.24 -9.76
CA VAL A 50 -2.17 11.02 -9.17
C VAL A 50 -3.19 11.01 -10.29
N SER A 51 -3.90 9.89 -10.46
CA SER A 51 -5.06 9.79 -11.33
C SER A 51 -6.29 9.58 -10.47
N VAL A 52 -7.32 10.40 -10.71
CA VAL A 52 -8.58 10.29 -9.98
C VAL A 52 -9.72 10.30 -10.99
N GLN A 53 -10.58 9.29 -10.92
CA GLN A 53 -11.68 9.11 -11.86
C GLN A 53 -12.93 8.61 -11.13
N PRO A 54 -14.12 9.12 -11.46
CA PRO A 54 -15.36 8.51 -11.00
C PRO A 54 -15.43 7.06 -11.52
N ILE A 55 -16.07 6.21 -10.76
CA ILE A 55 -16.33 4.82 -11.14
C ILE A 55 -17.84 4.70 -11.32
N ASP A 56 -18.25 4.44 -12.56
CA ASP A 56 -19.63 4.13 -12.86
C ASP A 56 -19.92 2.66 -12.54
N GLY A 57 -21.05 2.43 -11.88
CA GLY A 57 -21.45 1.10 -11.43
C GLY A 57 -20.68 0.59 -10.19
N GLY A 58 -21.21 -0.48 -9.60
CA GLY A 58 -20.68 -1.08 -8.38
C GLY A 58 -21.73 -1.19 -7.28
N LEU A 59 -21.27 -1.51 -6.07
CA LEU A 59 -22.12 -1.82 -4.93
C LEU A 59 -22.70 -0.58 -4.25
N THR A 60 -22.05 0.58 -4.41
CA THR A 60 -22.50 1.87 -3.87
C THR A 60 -22.38 2.99 -4.89
N PRO A 61 -23.15 4.07 -4.73
CA PRO A 61 -23.07 5.25 -5.57
C PRO A 61 -21.84 6.09 -5.21
N TYR A 62 -21.59 7.10 -6.05
CA TYR A 62 -20.61 8.18 -5.83
C TYR A 62 -19.18 7.70 -5.57
N ARG A 63 -18.83 6.56 -6.19
CA ARG A 63 -17.52 5.95 -6.08
C ARG A 63 -16.51 6.62 -7.01
N PHE A 64 -15.28 6.71 -6.56
CA PHE A 64 -14.17 7.15 -7.38
C PHE A 64 -12.90 6.40 -7.01
N CYS A 65 -12.04 6.23 -8.01
CA CYS A 65 -10.76 5.56 -7.86
C CYS A 65 -9.67 6.60 -7.71
N VAL A 66 -8.80 6.43 -6.71
CA VAL A 66 -7.55 7.19 -6.58
C VAL A 66 -6.41 6.23 -6.88
N GLU A 67 -5.63 6.55 -7.90
CA GLU A 67 -4.50 5.76 -8.34
C GLU A 67 -3.21 6.59 -8.26
N LEU A 68 -2.23 6.03 -7.57
CA LEU A 68 -0.91 6.61 -7.37
C LEU A 68 0.11 5.77 -8.15
N CYS A 69 0.58 6.30 -9.26
CA CYS A 69 1.63 5.68 -10.06
C CYS A 69 2.97 6.36 -9.76
N PRO A 70 3.99 5.64 -9.26
CA PRO A 70 5.32 6.20 -9.04
C PRO A 70 5.89 6.81 -10.31
N VAL A 71 6.53 7.97 -10.21
CA VAL A 71 7.14 8.67 -11.36
C VAL A 71 8.61 8.98 -11.07
N ARG A 72 9.47 8.83 -12.08
CA ARG A 72 10.86 9.32 -12.04
C ARG A 72 10.85 10.83 -11.96
N SER A 73 11.46 11.38 -10.91
CA SER A 73 11.83 12.79 -10.93
C SER A 73 12.89 12.99 -12.00
N VAL A 74 12.68 13.95 -12.90
CA VAL A 74 13.68 14.31 -13.92
C VAL A 74 14.95 14.90 -13.26
N HIS A 75 14.81 15.46 -12.06
CA HIS A 75 15.89 16.12 -11.31
C HIS A 75 16.55 15.22 -10.24
N ASP A 76 16.03 14.01 -10.02
CA ASP A 76 16.47 13.14 -8.92
C ASP A 76 16.53 11.69 -9.46
N THR A 77 17.42 11.48 -10.43
CA THR A 77 17.66 10.20 -11.14
C THR A 77 18.38 9.17 -10.28
N GLU A 78 19.05 9.60 -9.21
CA GLU A 78 19.84 8.73 -8.33
C GLU A 78 18.99 8.05 -7.24
N ARG A 79 17.84 8.63 -6.85
CA ARG A 79 16.95 7.98 -5.89
C ARG A 79 16.12 6.88 -6.57
N SER A 80 16.34 5.64 -6.13
CA SER A 80 15.63 4.47 -6.61
C SER A 80 14.10 4.62 -6.42
N ILE A 81 13.33 4.28 -7.47
CA ILE A 81 11.87 4.17 -7.38
C ILE A 81 11.44 2.82 -6.81
N GLN A 82 12.37 1.90 -6.60
CA GLN A 82 12.03 0.53 -6.19
C GLN A 82 11.22 0.49 -4.89
N HIS A 83 11.31 1.53 -4.05
CA HIS A 83 10.55 1.65 -2.81
C HIS A 83 9.13 2.20 -2.98
N PHE A 84 8.80 2.82 -4.11
CA PHE A 84 7.47 3.37 -4.37
C PHE A 84 6.63 2.35 -5.15
N ARG A 85 5.51 1.93 -4.56
CA ARG A 85 4.58 0.96 -5.16
C ARG A 85 3.39 1.69 -5.76
N ARG A 86 2.91 1.17 -6.90
CA ARG A 86 1.61 1.56 -7.44
C ARG A 86 0.54 1.27 -6.40
N THR A 87 -0.22 2.28 -6.02
CA THR A 87 -1.28 2.17 -5.00
C THR A 87 -2.59 2.58 -5.62
N ARG A 88 -3.64 1.80 -5.35
CA ARG A 88 -4.99 2.08 -5.84
C ARG A 88 -5.97 1.88 -4.69
N ILE A 89 -6.76 2.91 -4.41
CA ILE A 89 -7.86 2.84 -3.44
C ILE A 89 -9.16 3.27 -4.12
N VAL A 90 -10.27 2.76 -3.60
CA VAL A 90 -11.61 3.14 -4.03
C VAL A 90 -12.30 3.83 -2.86
N LEU A 91 -12.81 5.02 -3.14
CA LEU A 91 -13.49 5.87 -2.17
C LEU A 91 -14.93 6.10 -2.64
N SER A 92 -15.85 6.39 -1.73
CA SER A 92 -17.15 6.97 -2.09
C SER A 92 -17.56 8.09 -1.15
N ALA A 93 -18.17 9.12 -1.72
CA ALA A 93 -18.76 10.22 -0.98
C ALA A 93 -20.25 9.97 -0.69
N SER A 94 -20.88 10.87 0.05
CA SER A 94 -22.31 10.78 0.40
C SER A 94 -23.22 11.28 -0.71
N THR A 95 -22.74 12.21 -1.54
CA THR A 95 -23.48 12.84 -2.65
C THR A 95 -22.58 12.98 -3.89
N PRO A 96 -23.14 13.21 -5.09
CA PRO A 96 -22.32 13.44 -6.28
C PRO A 96 -21.54 14.76 -6.20
N GLU A 97 -22.04 15.77 -5.51
CA GLU A 97 -21.35 17.06 -5.34
C GLU A 97 -20.10 16.92 -4.48
N THR A 98 -20.20 16.19 -3.37
CA THR A 98 -19.05 15.91 -2.48
C THR A 98 -18.02 15.03 -3.17
N GLN A 99 -18.46 14.04 -3.95
CA GLN A 99 -17.57 13.25 -4.82
C GLN A 99 -16.79 14.15 -5.78
N ASP A 100 -17.49 15.05 -6.48
CA ASP A 100 -16.88 15.97 -7.43
C ASP A 100 -15.85 16.91 -6.78
N GLN A 101 -16.18 17.42 -5.60
CA GLN A 101 -15.28 18.27 -4.81
C GLN A 101 -14.00 17.52 -4.42
N TRP A 102 -14.12 16.28 -3.92
CA TRP A 102 -12.96 15.44 -3.60
C TRP A 102 -12.12 15.08 -4.83
N ILE A 103 -12.76 14.75 -5.96
CA ILE A 103 -12.05 14.49 -7.22
C ILE A 103 -11.28 15.72 -7.67
N ARG A 104 -11.89 16.91 -7.59
CA ARG A 104 -11.22 18.17 -7.94
C ARG A 104 -10.05 18.44 -6.99
N ALA A 105 -10.25 18.36 -5.67
CA ALA A 105 -9.21 18.57 -4.67
C ALA A 105 -8.00 17.66 -4.90
N LEU A 106 -8.22 16.36 -5.10
CA LEU A 106 -7.15 15.39 -5.36
C LEU A 106 -6.51 15.55 -6.74
N ARG A 107 -7.18 16.14 -7.74
CA ARG A 107 -6.54 16.48 -9.02
C ARG A 107 -5.71 17.75 -8.93
N THR A 108 -6.12 18.70 -8.09
CA THR A 108 -5.48 20.01 -7.95
C THR A 108 -4.52 20.10 -6.77
N TRP A 109 -4.27 19.02 -6.02
CA TRP A 109 -3.43 19.03 -4.81
C TRP A 109 -2.04 19.69 -4.96
N ARG A 110 -1.41 19.61 -6.15
CA ARG A 110 -0.11 20.26 -6.42
C ARG A 110 -0.22 21.76 -6.64
N ARG A 111 -1.38 22.22 -7.12
CA ARG A 111 -1.66 23.63 -7.30
C ARG A 111 -1.92 24.13 -5.90
N ARG A 112 -0.90 24.73 -5.28
CA ARG A 112 -0.97 25.33 -3.95
C ARG A 112 -2.18 26.29 -3.93
N ASN A 113 -3.33 25.81 -3.50
CA ASN A 113 -4.51 26.63 -3.31
C ASN A 113 -4.35 27.26 -1.93
N TRP A 114 -3.59 28.35 -1.85
CA TRP A 114 -3.33 29.11 -0.62
C TRP A 114 -4.57 29.85 -0.07
N LYS A 115 -5.78 29.36 -0.34
CA LYS A 115 -7.03 30.02 0.04
C LYS A 115 -7.95 28.98 0.66
N ASP A 116 -7.81 28.90 1.98
CA ASP A 116 -8.71 28.31 2.95
C ASP A 116 -8.83 26.79 2.95
N THR A 117 -8.56 26.21 4.14
CA THR A 117 -8.97 24.87 4.53
C THR A 117 -10.46 24.69 4.25
N ALA A 118 -10.80 23.75 3.39
CA ALA A 118 -12.18 23.48 3.03
C ALA A 118 -12.66 22.15 3.61
N VAL A 119 -13.72 22.20 4.41
CA VAL A 119 -14.46 21.01 4.84
C VAL A 119 -15.38 20.59 3.70
N ILE A 120 -15.13 19.43 3.09
CA ILE A 120 -15.98 18.83 2.08
C ILE A 120 -17.01 17.93 2.78
N ALA A 121 -18.23 18.45 2.91
CA ALA A 121 -19.37 17.74 3.47
C ALA A 121 -20.67 18.25 2.82
N ALA A 122 -21.67 17.38 2.71
CA ALA A 122 -23.02 17.73 2.28
C ALA A 122 -24.02 17.76 3.45
N PHE A 123 -23.69 17.10 4.56
CA PHE A 123 -24.55 16.96 5.73
C PHE A 123 -23.82 17.41 7.01
N ASP A 124 -24.58 17.89 8.00
CA ASP A 124 -24.04 18.26 9.32
C ASP A 124 -23.33 17.08 10.00
N ASP A 125 -23.90 15.87 9.88
CA ASP A 125 -23.29 14.61 10.32
C ASP A 125 -23.03 13.72 9.09
N GLU A 126 -22.01 14.11 8.33
CA GLU A 126 -21.53 13.40 7.14
C GLU A 126 -21.22 11.92 7.46
N ALA A 127 -20.64 11.65 8.62
CA ALA A 127 -20.32 10.28 9.05
C ALA A 127 -21.58 9.42 9.21
N LYS A 128 -22.67 9.98 9.75
CA LYS A 128 -23.97 9.31 9.84
C LYS A 128 -24.60 9.10 8.46
N ALA A 129 -24.51 10.08 7.56
CA ALA A 129 -24.98 9.92 6.19
C ALA A 129 -24.27 8.75 5.47
N LEU A 130 -22.94 8.65 5.61
CA LEU A 130 -22.18 7.52 5.06
C LEU A 130 -22.55 6.19 5.72
N ARG A 131 -22.79 6.15 7.04
CA ARG A 131 -23.30 4.94 7.73
C ARG A 131 -24.68 4.52 7.21
N MET A 132 -25.58 5.47 6.94
CA MET A 132 -26.87 5.18 6.32
C MET A 132 -26.70 4.61 4.91
N LEU A 133 -25.76 5.15 4.13
CA LEU A 133 -25.41 4.65 2.80
C LEU A 133 -24.89 3.21 2.89
N MET A 134 -24.01 2.89 3.85
CA MET A 134 -23.55 1.52 4.09
C MET A 134 -24.72 0.56 4.36
N ILE A 135 -25.67 0.94 5.21
CA ILE A 135 -26.85 0.12 5.52
C ILE A 135 -27.70 -0.10 4.25
N MET A 136 -27.99 0.99 3.53
CA MET A 136 -28.83 0.97 2.33
C MET A 136 -28.27 0.03 1.25
N TYR A 137 -26.94 0.01 1.09
CA TYR A 137 -26.26 -0.81 0.10
C TYR A 137 -25.70 -2.13 0.63
N ARG A 138 -26.01 -2.48 1.89
CA ARG A 138 -25.56 -3.71 2.56
C ARG A 138 -24.04 -3.87 2.52
N LEU A 139 -23.33 -2.82 2.89
CA LEU A 139 -21.89 -2.84 3.10
C LEU A 139 -21.56 -3.35 4.49
N GLU A 140 -20.44 -4.05 4.59
CA GLU A 140 -19.90 -4.57 5.83
C GLU A 140 -18.74 -3.70 6.30
N LEU A 141 -18.69 -3.44 7.59
CA LEU A 141 -17.63 -2.65 8.18
C LEU A 141 -16.41 -3.54 8.47
N LYS A 142 -15.22 -3.12 8.04
CA LYS A 142 -13.96 -3.87 8.16
C LYS A 142 -13.09 -3.37 9.31
N LEU A 143 -12.88 -2.05 9.44
CA LEU A 143 -11.96 -1.44 10.41
C LEU A 143 -12.37 -1.57 11.88
N LEU A 144 -13.67 -1.74 12.20
CA LEU A 144 -14.09 -2.02 13.59
C LEU A 144 -14.12 -3.51 13.94
N ARG A 145 -13.77 -4.42 13.03
CA ARG A 145 -13.73 -5.86 13.33
C ARG A 145 -12.34 -6.39 13.69
N PHE A 146 -11.27 -5.70 13.29
CA PHE A 146 -9.92 -6.18 13.51
C PHE A 146 -8.96 -5.04 13.87
N THR A 147 -8.52 -5.02 15.12
CA THR A 147 -7.36 -4.27 15.61
C THR A 147 -6.02 -4.77 15.05
N ASP A 148 -5.99 -5.36 13.86
CA ASP A 148 -4.75 -5.77 13.17
C ASP A 148 -4.55 -4.95 11.90
N LEU A 149 -4.06 -3.72 12.10
CA LEU A 149 -3.42 -2.91 11.06
C LEU A 149 -1.99 -3.43 10.78
N THR A 150 -1.80 -4.74 10.63
CA THR A 150 -0.78 -5.20 9.69
C THR A 150 -1.38 -5.00 8.30
N LEU A 151 -1.26 -3.76 7.81
CA LEU A 151 -1.24 -3.47 6.39
C LEU A 151 -0.55 -4.65 5.71
N ARG A 152 -1.23 -5.32 4.78
CA ARG A 152 -0.65 -6.39 3.96
C ARG A 152 0.61 -5.82 3.31
N LYS A 153 1.75 -5.99 3.99
CA LYS A 153 3.05 -6.09 3.38
C LYS A 153 2.94 -7.36 2.57
N VAL A 154 2.49 -7.23 1.32
CA VAL A 154 2.74 -8.25 0.30
C VAL A 154 4.25 -8.27 0.13
N SER A 155 4.92 -9.02 0.99
CA SER A 155 6.16 -9.72 0.69
C SER A 155 5.71 -10.88 -0.19
N MET A 156 5.98 -10.74 -1.49
CA MET A 156 6.24 -11.88 -2.33
C MET A 156 7.75 -11.86 -2.49
N ASP A 157 8.44 -12.55 -1.58
CA ASP A 157 9.82 -12.92 -1.82
C ASP A 157 9.86 -14.21 -2.66
N PRO A 158 10.86 -14.33 -3.53
CA PRO A 158 10.80 -15.22 -4.68
C PRO A 158 11.35 -16.61 -4.34
N GLN A 159 10.80 -17.63 -5.01
CA GLN A 159 11.48 -18.81 -5.60
C GLN A 159 10.75 -20.13 -5.34
N SER A 160 10.06 -20.61 -6.38
CA SER A 160 10.05 -21.99 -6.89
C SER A 160 9.11 -21.96 -8.11
N SER A 161 9.41 -22.43 -9.31
CA SER A 161 10.36 -23.46 -9.75
C SER A 161 10.39 -23.46 -11.29
N ASP A 162 11.60 -23.64 -11.82
CA ASP A 162 12.03 -24.30 -13.07
C ASP A 162 11.51 -23.89 -14.47
N PRO A 163 12.42 -23.60 -15.41
CA PRO A 163 12.14 -23.57 -16.84
C PRO A 163 12.37 -24.95 -17.50
N ILE A 164 11.38 -25.41 -18.28
CA ILE A 164 11.48 -26.56 -19.18
C ILE A 164 11.46 -26.05 -20.63
N TYR A 165 12.45 -26.47 -21.43
CA TYR A 165 12.68 -26.24 -22.87
C TYR A 165 13.01 -24.79 -23.30
N GLY A 166 14.02 -24.46 -24.10
CA GLY A 166 15.06 -25.21 -24.80
C GLY A 166 15.78 -24.27 -25.80
N ASP A 167 17.07 -24.56 -26.00
CA ASP A 167 17.88 -24.36 -27.21
C ASP A 167 18.99 -23.28 -27.30
N ALA A 168 20.16 -23.82 -27.68
CA ALA A 168 21.43 -23.34 -28.22
C ALA A 168 22.00 -21.93 -27.92
N ALA A 169 23.19 -21.88 -27.30
CA ALA A 169 24.48 -21.67 -28.01
C ALA A 169 25.69 -21.44 -27.04
N ILE A 170 26.76 -22.24 -27.20
CA ILE A 170 28.19 -21.83 -27.42
C ILE A 170 28.77 -20.82 -26.38
N THR A 171 29.82 -21.02 -25.55
CA THR A 171 31.08 -21.78 -25.62
C THR A 171 31.86 -21.67 -24.29
N LYS A 172 32.58 -22.76 -23.95
CA LYS A 172 33.96 -22.89 -23.43
C LYS A 172 34.41 -22.37 -22.05
N HIS A 173 35.22 -23.26 -21.45
CA HIS A 173 36.33 -23.11 -20.48
C HIS A 173 35.95 -23.42 -19.02
N GLN A 174 36.68 -24.20 -18.23
CA GLN A 174 37.80 -25.13 -18.43
C GLN A 174 37.91 -25.87 -17.08
N ALA A 175 37.99 -27.20 -17.12
CA ALA A 175 38.12 -28.02 -15.91
C ALA A 175 39.58 -28.05 -15.42
N HIS A 176 39.78 -28.00 -14.11
CA HIS A 176 40.89 -28.69 -13.46
C HIS A 176 40.43 -29.33 -12.13
N PRO A 177 41.04 -30.47 -11.75
CA PRO A 177 40.38 -31.50 -10.96
C PRO A 177 40.74 -31.45 -9.48
N ALA A 178 39.85 -32.07 -8.70
CA ALA A 178 39.99 -32.32 -7.27
C ALA A 178 41.21 -33.19 -6.94
N ALA A 179 41.94 -32.82 -5.89
CA ALA A 179 42.82 -33.71 -5.16
C ALA A 179 42.14 -34.12 -3.85
N LEU A 180 41.88 -35.42 -3.72
CA LEU A 180 41.43 -36.09 -2.50
C LEU A 180 42.60 -36.22 -1.51
N VAL A 181 42.38 -35.84 -0.25
CA VAL A 181 43.15 -36.33 0.90
C VAL A 181 42.15 -36.78 1.98
N PRO A 182 42.29 -38.00 2.53
CA PRO A 182 41.38 -38.57 3.52
C PRO A 182 41.80 -38.19 4.96
N GLY A 183 40.82 -37.94 5.82
CA GLY A 183 41.02 -37.82 7.26
C GLY A 183 41.21 -36.39 7.78
N ALA A 184 40.10 -35.65 7.91
CA ALA A 184 40.03 -34.48 8.78
C ALA A 184 38.59 -34.27 9.25
N ILE A 185 38.41 -34.08 10.55
CA ILE A 185 37.16 -33.74 11.21
C ILE A 185 36.58 -32.47 10.58
N GLN A 186 35.39 -32.54 9.99
CA GLN A 186 34.70 -31.35 9.50
C GLN A 186 34.16 -30.55 10.69
N VAL A 187 34.81 -29.44 11.00
CA VAL A 187 34.28 -28.42 11.92
C VAL A 187 33.53 -27.39 11.08
N THR A 188 32.21 -27.51 11.01
CA THR A 188 31.39 -26.52 10.31
C THR A 188 31.21 -25.30 11.21
N ARG A 189 31.93 -24.22 10.92
CA ARG A 189 31.71 -22.91 11.53
C ARG A 189 30.66 -22.18 10.71
N PHE A 190 29.54 -21.84 11.32
CA PHE A 190 28.57 -20.91 10.73
C PHE A 190 28.74 -19.53 11.36
N THR A 191 28.97 -18.53 10.51
CA THR A 191 28.80 -17.11 10.85
C THR A 191 27.45 -16.66 10.31
N ASN A 192 26.51 -16.40 11.21
CA ASN A 192 25.26 -15.72 10.89
C ASN A 192 25.40 -14.22 11.23
N THR A 193 24.71 -13.36 10.48
CA THR A 193 24.81 -11.88 10.47
C THR A 193 24.37 -11.19 11.78
N PHE A 194 24.23 -11.93 12.87
CA PHE A 194 23.76 -11.44 14.18
C PHE A 194 24.60 -11.92 15.39
N GLY A 195 25.83 -12.40 15.19
CA GLY A 195 26.86 -12.39 16.25
C GLY A 195 26.65 -13.30 17.48
N PHE A 196 26.02 -14.46 17.34
CA PHE A 196 25.99 -15.48 18.40
C PHE A 196 26.77 -16.74 17.98
N GLN A 197 27.65 -17.23 18.86
CA GLN A 197 28.53 -18.38 18.65
C GLN A 197 28.10 -19.50 19.61
N GLY A 198 27.66 -20.64 19.07
CA GLY A 198 27.28 -21.83 19.85
C GLY A 198 27.80 -23.10 19.20
N VAL A 199 28.27 -24.04 20.03
CA VAL A 199 28.82 -25.34 19.61
C VAL A 199 27.90 -26.43 20.15
N TYR A 200 27.41 -27.32 19.29
CA TYR A 200 26.78 -28.58 19.71
C TYR A 200 27.53 -29.77 19.10
N ALA A 201 27.81 -30.76 19.93
CA ALA A 201 28.33 -32.06 19.52
C ALA A 201 27.14 -33.03 19.43
N ASN A 202 26.85 -33.52 18.23
CA ASN A 202 25.98 -34.68 18.09
C ASN A 202 26.85 -35.95 18.12
N GLN A 203 26.83 -36.63 19.26
CA GLN A 203 27.26 -38.02 19.38
C GLN A 203 26.22 -38.88 18.67
N PHE A 204 26.62 -39.58 17.60
CA PHE A 204 25.84 -40.71 17.09
C PHE A 204 26.12 -41.91 18.00
N ALA A 205 25.07 -42.36 18.70
CA ALA A 205 25.06 -43.63 19.40
C ALA A 205 24.58 -44.72 18.43
N LEU A 206 25.44 -45.74 18.28
CA LEU A 206 25.28 -47.10 17.72
C LEU A 206 24.69 -47.25 16.31
#